data_AF-A0A961BU95-F1
#
_entry.id   AF-A0A961BU95-F1
#
_cell.length_a   1.000
_cell.length_b   1.000
_cell.length_c   1.000
_cell.angle_alpha   90.00
_cell.angle_beta   90.00
_cell.angle_gamma   90.00
#
_symmetry.space_group_name_H-M   'P 1'
#
loop_
_entity.id
_entity.type
_entity.pdbx_description
1 polymer ?
#
loop_
_entity_poly.entity_id
_entity_poly.type
_entity_poly.pdbx_seq_one_letter_code
_entity_poly.pdbx_strand_id
1 'polypeptide(L)'
;LQVELRGAQGGASGGDNAGMGGIGAEIGQAGGDSTSCGPCATGGGGGTAAAGGVGGSGSTVGGPGTAGTLGLGGEGGPGVDNPQNGGSAGGGGGGGLYGGGGGGAGTVGSSAGGGGGGGSSLGPAGATFTAGMQAGDGSVTITYDPDAPTTTTAPSTTTSTAAAAVVTPAFTG
;
A
#
# COMPACT_ATOMS: atom_id res chain seq x y z
N LEU A 1 -24.99 -12.49 12.54
CA LEU A 1 -23.52 -12.53 12.46
C LEU A 1 -22.98 -11.11 12.59
N GLN A 2 -22.40 -10.75 13.73
CA GLN A 2 -21.73 -9.47 13.90
C GLN A 2 -20.24 -9.73 13.68
N VAL A 3 -19.71 -9.32 12.53
CA VAL A 3 -18.27 -9.45 12.24
C VAL A 3 -17.62 -8.14 12.65
N GLU A 4 -16.91 -8.15 13.77
CA GLU A 4 -16.06 -7.03 14.16
C GLU A 4 -14.69 -7.23 13.48
N LEU A 5 -14.53 -6.63 12.30
CA LEU A 5 -13.25 -6.59 11.60
C LEU A 5 -12.41 -5.47 12.21
N ARG A 6 -11.51 -5.83 13.14
CA ARG A 6 -10.46 -4.91 13.58
C ARG A 6 -9.38 -4.92 12.51
N GLY A 7 -9.27 -3.82 11.76
CA GLY A 7 -8.21 -3.65 10.77
C GLY A 7 -6.84 -3.85 11.41
N ALA A 8 -5.98 -4.63 10.76
CA ALA A 8 -4.58 -4.66 11.12
C ALA A 8 -4.00 -3.25 10.90
N GLN A 9 -3.21 -2.78 11.87
CA GLN A 9 -2.53 -1.50 11.70
C GLN A 9 -1.52 -1.64 10.56
N GLY A 10 -1.49 -0.68 9.64
CA GLY A 10 -0.41 -0.54 8.67
C GLY A 10 0.94 -0.65 9.38
N GLY A 11 1.67 -1.72 9.12
CA GLY A 11 2.98 -2.02 9.70
C GLY A 11 3.91 -0.85 9.42
N ALA A 12 4.56 -0.37 10.47
CA ALA A 12 5.46 0.77 10.38
C ALA A 12 6.53 0.50 9.32
N SER A 13 6.75 1.49 8.46
CA SER A 13 7.86 1.51 7.52
C SER A 13 9.17 1.26 8.27
N GLY A 14 9.82 0.14 7.99
CA GLY A 14 11.06 -0.24 8.66
C GLY A 14 12.17 0.77 8.40
N GLY A 15 12.64 1.43 9.46
CA GLY A 15 13.92 2.13 9.46
C GLY A 15 15.08 1.13 9.47
N ASP A 16 16.05 1.39 8.61
CA ASP A 16 17.44 0.90 8.62
C ASP A 16 17.73 -0.55 8.17
N ASN A 17 16.73 -1.39 7.90
CA ASN A 17 16.91 -2.67 7.20
C ASN A 17 15.72 -2.92 6.26
N ALA A 18 15.92 -2.78 4.94
CA ALA A 18 14.99 -3.10 3.84
C ALA A 18 13.51 -3.11 4.29
N GLY A 19 12.93 -1.91 4.49
CA GLY A 19 11.64 -1.75 5.14
C GLY A 19 10.58 -2.68 4.57
N MET A 20 10.03 -3.55 5.43
CA MET A 20 8.89 -4.38 5.07
C MET A 20 7.77 -3.46 4.56
N GLY A 21 7.19 -3.77 3.41
CA GLY A 21 6.12 -2.98 2.82
C GLY A 21 4.94 -2.85 3.79
N GLY A 22 4.23 -1.73 3.72
CA GLY A 22 3.06 -1.50 4.59
C GLY A 22 2.02 -2.62 4.43
N ILE A 23 1.47 -3.13 5.53
CA ILE A 23 0.28 -3.99 5.44
C ILE A 23 -0.93 -3.16 5.05
N GLY A 24 -1.78 -3.73 4.20
CA GLY A 24 -2.86 -2.98 3.58
C GLY A 24 -3.96 -2.58 4.57
N ALA A 25 -4.30 -1.30 4.57
CA ALA A 25 -5.43 -0.71 5.28
C ALA A 25 -6.41 -0.09 4.28
N GLU A 26 -7.52 0.52 4.69
CA GLU A 26 -8.42 1.24 3.76
C GLU A 26 -7.67 2.30 2.91
N ILE A 27 -6.65 2.90 3.52
CA ILE A 27 -5.61 3.71 2.89
C ILE A 27 -4.28 3.04 3.24
N GLY A 28 -3.61 2.47 2.25
CA GLY A 28 -2.29 1.90 2.41
C GLY A 28 -1.30 2.94 2.95
N GLN A 29 -0.34 2.48 3.76
CA GLN A 29 0.73 3.33 4.27
C GLN A 29 1.76 3.60 3.18
N ALA A 30 2.37 4.78 3.19
CA ALA A 30 3.61 5.00 2.43
C ALA A 30 4.74 4.16 3.03
N GLY A 31 5.65 3.71 2.18
CA GLY A 31 6.91 3.10 2.58
C GLY A 31 7.85 4.13 3.19
N GLY A 32 8.85 3.62 3.91
CA GLY A 32 9.80 4.48 4.61
C GLY A 32 10.86 5.05 3.68
N ASP A 33 11.21 6.30 3.93
CA ASP A 33 12.41 6.92 3.38
C ASP A 33 13.63 6.43 4.17
N SER A 34 14.75 6.25 3.47
CA SER A 34 16.03 6.08 4.15
C SER A 34 16.47 7.42 4.74
N THR A 35 16.60 7.51 6.07
CA THR A 35 16.96 8.78 6.74
C THR A 35 18.48 8.99 6.86
N SER A 36 19.27 8.01 6.45
CA SER A 36 20.73 7.95 6.68
C SER A 36 21.59 8.29 5.46
N CYS A 37 21.01 8.62 4.31
CA CYS A 37 21.74 9.02 3.11
C CYS A 37 21.43 10.48 2.71
N GLY A 38 22.22 11.05 1.78
CA GLY A 38 21.98 12.38 1.22
C GLY A 38 20.72 12.43 0.34
N PRO A 39 20.76 12.71 -0.97
CA PRO A 39 19.59 12.57 -1.84
C PRO A 39 19.14 11.10 -1.92
N CYS A 40 18.40 10.66 -0.92
CA CYS A 40 17.93 9.29 -0.75
C CYS A 40 16.78 8.98 -1.71
N ALA A 41 16.68 7.69 -2.03
CA ALA A 41 15.46 7.16 -2.59
C ALA A 41 14.30 7.31 -1.58
N THR A 42 13.13 7.63 -2.10
CA THR A 42 11.91 7.74 -1.27
C THR A 42 11.14 6.43 -1.31
N GLY A 43 10.35 6.20 -0.26
CA GLY A 43 9.40 5.10 -0.21
C GLY A 43 8.25 5.26 -1.21
N GLY A 44 7.65 4.15 -1.62
CA GLY A 44 6.43 4.18 -2.43
C GLY A 44 5.22 4.62 -1.61
N GLY A 45 4.29 5.37 -2.20
CA GLY A 45 3.02 5.70 -1.57
C GLY A 45 2.12 4.48 -1.40
N GLY A 46 1.24 4.49 -0.41
CA GLY A 46 0.23 3.44 -0.26
C GLY A 46 -0.97 3.62 -1.21
N GLY A 47 -1.67 2.53 -1.49
CA GLY A 47 -2.90 2.54 -2.29
C GLY A 47 -4.07 3.18 -1.54
N THR A 48 -5.00 3.80 -2.25
CA THR A 48 -6.24 4.38 -1.70
C THR A 48 -7.45 3.51 -2.05
N ALA A 49 -8.63 3.85 -1.55
CA ALA A 49 -9.88 3.19 -1.96
C ALA A 49 -10.29 3.42 -3.43
N ALA A 50 -9.52 4.18 -4.23
CA ALA A 50 -9.84 4.49 -5.62
C ALA A 50 -8.65 4.38 -6.60
N ALA A 51 -7.42 4.24 -6.10
CA ALA A 51 -6.22 4.26 -6.93
C ALA A 51 -5.07 3.54 -6.23
N GLY A 52 -4.19 2.91 -7.02
CA GLY A 52 -2.96 2.32 -6.49
C GLY A 52 -1.98 3.36 -5.95
N GLY A 53 -1.02 2.91 -5.17
CA GLY A 53 0.01 3.76 -4.58
C GLY A 53 1.05 4.18 -5.61
N VAL A 54 1.56 5.40 -5.47
CA VAL A 54 2.60 5.97 -6.35
C VAL A 54 3.94 5.29 -6.06
N GLY A 55 4.75 5.01 -7.08
CA GLY A 55 6.12 4.50 -6.87
C GLY A 55 7.04 5.54 -6.22
N GLY A 56 8.00 5.07 -5.42
CA GLY A 56 9.02 5.88 -4.77
C GLY A 56 10.07 6.37 -5.76
N SER A 57 10.63 7.56 -5.51
CA SER A 57 11.71 8.10 -6.34
C SER A 57 13.00 7.31 -6.12
N GLY A 58 13.65 6.91 -7.20
CA GLY A 58 15.00 6.35 -7.16
C GLY A 58 16.05 7.43 -6.89
N SER A 59 17.29 7.00 -6.73
CA SER A 59 18.43 7.91 -6.71
C SER A 59 18.88 8.34 -8.11
N THR A 60 19.98 9.08 -8.23
CA THR A 60 20.58 9.42 -9.53
C THR A 60 21.12 8.20 -10.29
N VAL A 61 21.33 7.08 -9.59
CA VAL A 61 21.93 5.85 -10.13
C VAL A 61 20.99 4.65 -10.05
N GLY A 62 20.12 4.59 -9.04
CA GLY A 62 19.07 3.58 -8.91
C GLY A 62 17.75 4.04 -9.54
N GLY A 63 16.96 3.10 -10.10
CA GLY A 63 15.69 3.45 -10.72
C GLY A 63 14.57 3.75 -9.70
N PRO A 64 13.52 4.49 -10.10
CA PRO A 64 12.30 4.63 -9.30
C PRO A 64 11.54 3.31 -9.19
N GLY A 65 10.74 3.16 -8.14
CA GLY A 65 9.75 2.09 -8.05
C GLY A 65 8.55 2.35 -8.96
N THR A 66 7.75 1.33 -9.25
CA THR A 66 6.54 1.47 -10.07
C THR A 66 5.30 1.68 -9.20
N ALA A 67 4.28 2.30 -9.77
CA ALA A 67 3.00 2.46 -9.11
C ALA A 67 2.26 1.12 -9.01
N GLY A 68 1.47 0.93 -7.95
CA GLY A 68 0.56 -0.20 -7.83
C GLY A 68 -0.62 -0.09 -8.82
N THR A 69 -1.21 -1.23 -9.15
CA THR A 69 -2.43 -1.33 -9.98
C THR A 69 -3.56 -2.04 -9.22
N LEU A 70 -4.72 -2.21 -9.85
CA LEU A 70 -5.83 -2.94 -9.23
C LEU A 70 -5.41 -4.39 -8.95
N GLY A 71 -5.46 -4.81 -7.68
CA GLY A 71 -5.06 -6.16 -7.27
C GLY A 71 -3.57 -6.36 -7.01
N LEU A 72 -2.69 -5.50 -7.53
CA LEU A 72 -1.25 -5.74 -7.59
C LEU A 72 -0.44 -4.55 -7.04
N GLY A 73 0.51 -4.84 -6.14
CA GLY A 73 1.48 -3.85 -5.69
C GLY A 73 2.50 -3.49 -6.78
N GLY A 74 3.15 -2.35 -6.64
CA GLY A 74 4.22 -1.88 -7.52
C GLY A 74 5.55 -2.59 -7.25
N GLU A 75 6.38 -2.68 -8.28
CA GLU A 75 7.72 -3.22 -8.19
C GLU A 75 8.69 -2.21 -7.58
N GLY A 76 9.66 -2.69 -6.80
CA GLY A 76 10.73 -1.84 -6.29
C GLY A 76 11.68 -1.38 -7.40
N GLY A 77 12.32 -0.23 -7.18
CA GLY A 77 13.30 0.29 -8.13
C GLY A 77 14.50 -0.65 -8.28
N PRO A 78 15.06 -0.81 -9.50
CA PRO A 78 16.23 -1.64 -9.72
C PRO A 78 17.45 -1.05 -9.01
N GLY A 79 18.14 -1.88 -8.23
CA GLY A 79 19.44 -1.57 -7.64
C GLY A 79 20.52 -1.40 -8.72
N VAL A 80 21.72 -1.02 -8.28
CA VAL A 80 22.89 -0.93 -9.18
C VAL A 80 23.90 -2.00 -8.84
N ASP A 81 24.23 -2.84 -9.82
CA ASP A 81 25.27 -3.85 -9.75
C ASP A 81 26.64 -3.19 -9.77
N ASN A 82 27.08 -2.64 -8.64
CA ASN A 82 28.44 -2.17 -8.45
C ASN A 82 29.20 -3.14 -7.51
N PRO A 83 30.26 -3.81 -7.97
CA PRO A 83 30.99 -4.81 -7.18
C PRO A 83 31.67 -4.25 -5.92
N GLN A 84 31.82 -2.92 -5.81
CA GLN A 84 32.50 -2.29 -4.69
C GLN A 84 31.54 -1.60 -3.71
N ASN A 85 30.35 -1.15 -4.16
CA ASN A 85 29.40 -0.34 -3.39
C ASN A 85 27.98 -0.41 -3.97
N GLY A 86 27.48 -1.62 -4.25
CA GLY A 86 26.15 -1.83 -4.84
C GLY A 86 25.05 -1.05 -4.10
N GLY A 87 24.17 -0.40 -4.87
CA GLY A 87 23.00 0.27 -4.33
C GLY A 87 21.88 -0.76 -4.17
N SER A 88 21.30 -0.84 -2.98
CA SER A 88 20.18 -1.75 -2.69
C SER A 88 18.97 -1.41 -3.56
N ALA A 89 18.32 -2.44 -4.11
CA ALA A 89 17.04 -2.30 -4.77
C ALA A 89 15.97 -1.77 -3.80
N GLY A 90 14.94 -1.12 -4.35
CA GLY A 90 13.78 -0.69 -3.58
C GLY A 90 12.89 -1.87 -3.17
N GLY A 91 12.10 -1.70 -2.11
CA GLY A 91 11.11 -2.69 -1.70
C GLY A 91 9.88 -2.70 -2.63
N GLY A 92 9.29 -3.88 -2.87
CA GLY A 92 8.00 -3.98 -3.57
C GLY A 92 6.83 -3.44 -2.72
N GLY A 93 5.79 -2.95 -3.39
CA GLY A 93 4.54 -2.51 -2.78
C GLY A 93 3.62 -3.67 -2.40
N GLY A 94 2.79 -3.47 -1.38
CA GLY A 94 1.80 -4.45 -0.95
C GLY A 94 0.62 -4.57 -1.94
N GLY A 95 0.09 -5.78 -2.11
CA GLY A 95 -1.15 -6.00 -2.85
C GLY A 95 -2.39 -5.47 -2.11
N GLY A 96 -3.55 -5.59 -2.74
CA GLY A 96 -4.82 -5.08 -2.21
C GLY A 96 -5.78 -4.80 -3.35
N LEU A 97 -6.97 -4.27 -3.06
CA LEU A 97 -7.90 -3.87 -4.13
C LEU A 97 -7.24 -2.85 -5.06
N TYR A 98 -6.59 -1.85 -4.49
CA TYR A 98 -5.66 -0.96 -5.16
C TYR A 98 -4.28 -1.14 -4.50
N GLY A 99 -3.34 -1.81 -5.15
CA GLY A 99 -2.04 -2.12 -4.56
C GLY A 99 -1.22 -0.86 -4.23
N GLY A 100 -0.26 -0.96 -3.31
CA GLY A 100 0.67 0.12 -2.98
C GLY A 100 1.80 0.25 -4.01
N GLY A 101 2.49 1.39 -4.05
CA GLY A 101 3.63 1.59 -4.94
C GLY A 101 4.91 0.97 -4.40
N GLY A 102 5.82 0.55 -5.28
CA GLY A 102 7.14 0.09 -4.86
C GLY A 102 8.06 1.25 -4.48
N GLY A 103 9.02 1.04 -3.59
CA GLY A 103 10.02 2.04 -3.20
C GLY A 103 11.13 2.21 -4.22
N GLY A 104 11.83 3.35 -4.21
CA GLY A 104 12.96 3.61 -5.11
C GLY A 104 14.26 2.93 -4.67
N ALA A 105 15.19 2.71 -5.61
CA ALA A 105 16.50 2.14 -5.28
C ALA A 105 17.49 3.17 -4.73
N GLY A 106 18.31 2.76 -3.76
CA GLY A 106 19.31 3.60 -3.09
C GLY A 106 20.46 4.07 -4.01
N THR A 107 21.30 4.98 -3.51
CA THR A 107 22.54 5.40 -4.19
C THR A 107 23.67 4.38 -3.99
N VAL A 108 24.66 4.39 -4.89
CA VAL A 108 25.95 3.72 -4.66
C VAL A 108 26.54 4.17 -3.32
N GLY A 109 26.91 3.22 -2.46
CA GLY A 109 27.53 3.50 -1.16
C GLY A 109 26.58 3.99 -0.06
N SER A 110 25.25 3.98 -0.28
CA SER A 110 24.26 4.15 0.78
C SER A 110 23.26 3.00 0.76
N SER A 111 23.16 2.29 1.88
CA SER A 111 22.85 0.86 1.90
C SER A 111 21.36 0.49 1.82
N ALA A 112 20.44 1.44 1.63
CA ALA A 112 19.01 1.13 1.66
C ALA A 112 18.25 1.81 0.51
N GLY A 113 17.47 1.01 -0.21
CA GLY A 113 16.37 1.52 -1.02
C GLY A 113 15.19 1.92 -0.14
N GLY A 114 14.27 2.70 -0.70
CA GLY A 114 13.00 3.03 -0.06
C GLY A 114 12.11 1.79 0.11
N GLY A 115 11.30 1.77 1.16
CA GLY A 115 10.28 0.74 1.34
C GLY A 115 9.12 0.90 0.36
N GLY A 116 8.41 -0.19 0.04
CA GLY A 116 7.16 -0.11 -0.70
C GLY A 116 5.97 0.33 0.17
N GLY A 117 4.99 0.98 -0.43
CA GLY A 117 3.73 1.32 0.23
C GLY A 117 2.79 0.11 0.33
N GLY A 118 1.89 0.13 1.31
CA GLY A 118 0.84 -0.89 1.46
C GLY A 118 -0.30 -0.71 0.47
N GLY A 119 -1.01 -1.79 0.12
CA GLY A 119 -2.21 -1.69 -0.71
C GLY A 119 -3.46 -1.34 0.09
N SER A 120 -4.56 -1.08 -0.60
CA SER A 120 -5.85 -0.81 0.05
C SER A 120 -6.62 -2.11 0.33
N SER A 121 -7.30 -2.22 1.45
CA SER A 121 -8.29 -3.28 1.72
C SER A 121 -9.65 -2.67 2.04
N LEU A 122 -10.69 -3.03 1.27
CA LEU A 122 -12.06 -2.68 1.63
C LEU A 122 -12.63 -3.79 2.51
N GLY A 123 -13.10 -3.41 3.69
CA GLY A 123 -14.01 -4.25 4.46
C GLY A 123 -15.35 -4.41 3.75
N PRO A 124 -16.16 -5.41 4.15
CA PRO A 124 -17.55 -5.46 3.75
C PRO A 124 -18.27 -4.16 4.12
N ALA A 125 -19.33 -3.82 3.38
CA ALA A 125 -20.13 -2.62 3.66
C ALA A 125 -20.58 -2.58 5.13
N GLY A 126 -20.36 -1.44 5.78
CA GLY A 126 -20.64 -1.26 7.21
C GLY A 126 -19.48 -1.62 8.14
N ALA A 127 -18.38 -2.17 7.63
CA ALA A 127 -17.15 -2.28 8.41
C ALA A 127 -16.58 -0.87 8.67
N THR A 128 -16.22 -0.62 9.93
CA THR A 128 -15.50 0.59 10.32
C THR A 128 -14.08 0.19 10.68
N PHE A 129 -13.09 0.81 10.03
CA PHE A 129 -11.69 0.63 10.39
C PHE A 129 -11.27 1.76 11.31
N THR A 130 -10.66 1.43 12.44
CA THR A 130 -10.11 2.42 13.36
C THR A 130 -8.65 2.11 13.59
N ALA A 131 -7.77 2.92 13.00
CA ALA A 131 -6.34 2.87 13.29
C ALA A 131 -6.09 3.17 14.78
N GLY A 132 -5.04 2.59 15.35
CA GLY A 132 -4.65 2.88 16.74
C GLY A 132 -5.39 2.10 17.83
N MET A 133 -6.40 1.28 17.51
CA MET A 133 -7.22 0.62 18.55
C MET A 133 -6.45 -0.46 19.33
N GLN A 134 -5.48 -1.14 18.70
CA GLN A 134 -4.51 -2.03 19.36
C GLN A 134 -3.11 -1.83 18.77
N ALA A 135 -2.08 -1.89 19.62
CA ALA A 135 -0.69 -1.89 19.19
C ALA A 135 -0.27 -3.31 18.72
N GLY A 136 0.60 -3.40 17.71
CA GLY A 136 1.13 -4.66 17.18
C GLY A 136 0.41 -5.16 15.91
N ASP A 137 0.42 -6.49 15.70
CA ASP A 137 0.02 -7.16 14.45
C ASP A 137 -1.50 -7.13 14.15
N GLY A 138 -2.30 -6.47 14.99
CA GLY A 138 -3.75 -6.56 14.96
C GLY A 138 -4.27 -7.95 15.36
N SER A 139 -5.57 -8.08 15.62
CA SER A 139 -6.18 -9.38 15.91
C SER A 139 -7.57 -9.45 15.29
N VAL A 140 -7.85 -10.52 14.57
CA VAL A 140 -9.21 -10.81 14.06
C VAL A 140 -9.83 -11.89 14.95
N THR A 141 -10.92 -11.56 15.62
CA THR A 141 -11.72 -12.54 16.37
C THR A 141 -12.99 -12.83 15.60
N ILE A 142 -13.14 -14.08 15.15
CA ILE A 142 -14.36 -14.55 14.50
C ILE A 142 -15.16 -15.33 15.54
N THR A 143 -16.26 -14.74 16.00
CA THR A 143 -17.22 -15.46 16.86
C THR A 143 -18.25 -16.14 15.98
N TYR A 144 -18.29 -17.47 16.04
CA TYR A 144 -19.34 -18.28 15.43
C TYR A 144 -20.44 -18.53 16.45
N ASP A 145 -21.66 -18.11 16.11
CA ASP A 145 -22.86 -18.41 16.87
C ASP A 145 -23.64 -19.51 16.11
N PRO A 146 -23.70 -20.75 16.61
CA PRO A 146 -24.38 -21.86 15.94
C PRO A 146 -25.90 -21.68 15.89
N ASP A 147 -26.47 -20.86 16.77
CA ASP A 147 -27.90 -20.60 16.88
C ASP A 147 -28.30 -19.30 16.13
N ALA A 148 -27.33 -18.58 15.55
CA ALA A 148 -27.62 -17.41 14.75
C ALA A 148 -28.52 -17.82 13.56
N PRO A 149 -29.63 -17.10 13.31
CA PRO A 149 -30.51 -17.41 12.20
C PRO A 149 -29.71 -17.41 10.90
N THR A 150 -29.86 -18.48 10.13
CA THR A 150 -29.29 -18.58 8.78
C THR A 150 -29.93 -17.52 7.92
N THR A 151 -29.23 -16.41 7.74
CA THR A 151 -29.62 -15.39 6.77
C THR A 151 -29.21 -15.91 5.41
N THR A 152 -30.14 -16.55 4.71
CA THR A 152 -30.00 -16.82 3.28
C THR A 152 -30.16 -15.49 2.55
N THR A 153 -29.11 -14.67 2.60
CA THR A 153 -29.06 -13.48 1.78
C THR A 153 -28.77 -13.96 0.37
N ALA A 154 -29.74 -13.86 -0.53
CA ALA A 154 -29.49 -14.07 -1.95
C ALA A 154 -28.31 -13.16 -2.35
N PRO A 155 -27.38 -13.64 -3.22
CA PRO A 155 -26.28 -12.80 -3.69
C PRO A 155 -26.85 -11.52 -4.28
N SER A 156 -26.63 -10.39 -3.59
CA SER A 156 -27.06 -9.10 -4.08
C SER A 156 -26.05 -8.64 -5.11
N THR A 157 -26.43 -8.69 -6.39
CA THR A 157 -25.67 -8.04 -7.45
C THR A 157 -25.78 -6.53 -7.25
N THR A 158 -24.79 -5.91 -6.62
CA THR A 158 -24.67 -4.46 -6.64
C THR A 158 -24.23 -4.03 -8.02
N THR A 159 -25.16 -3.56 -8.83
CA THR A 159 -24.84 -2.89 -10.08
C THR A 159 -24.26 -1.52 -9.72
N SER A 160 -22.95 -1.35 -9.85
CA SER A 160 -22.33 -0.04 -9.74
C SER A 160 -22.81 0.83 -10.90
N THR A 161 -23.73 1.75 -10.62
CA THR A 161 -24.09 2.78 -11.58
C THR A 161 -22.92 3.75 -11.65
N ALA A 162 -22.09 3.63 -12.70
CA ALA A 162 -21.05 4.60 -12.98
C ALA A 162 -21.70 5.99 -13.07
N ALA A 163 -21.26 6.92 -12.22
CA ALA A 163 -21.70 8.30 -12.30
C ALA A 163 -21.32 8.84 -13.69
N ALA A 164 -22.30 9.36 -14.43
CA ALA A 164 -22.02 10.01 -15.70
C ALA A 164 -21.08 11.19 -15.44
N ALA A 165 -19.88 11.14 -16.01
CA ALA A 165 -18.95 12.27 -15.95
C ALA A 165 -19.58 13.45 -16.71
N VAL A 166 -20.03 14.47 -15.98
CA VAL A 166 -20.45 15.73 -16.58
C VAL A 166 -19.17 16.47 -16.99
N VAL A 167 -18.81 16.35 -18.27
CA VAL A 167 -17.74 17.16 -18.86
C VAL A 167 -18.32 18.54 -19.15
N THR A 168 -18.05 19.52 -18.27
CA THR A 168 -18.26 20.93 -18.59
C THR A 168 -17.15 21.39 -19.53
N PRO A 169 -17.44 21.78 -20.79
CA PRO A 169 -16.41 22.35 -21.66
C PRO A 169 -15.93 23.68 -21.07
N ALA A 170 -14.62 23.79 -20.83
CA ALA A 170 -14.00 25.07 -20.52
C ALA A 170 -13.71 25.80 -21.84
N PHE A 171 -14.41 26.90 -22.08
CA PHE A 171 -14.11 27.80 -23.21
C PHE A 171 -13.09 28.83 -22.73
N THR A 172 -11.83 28.71 -23.17
CA THR A 172 -10.83 29.77 -23.02
C THR A 172 -10.86 30.60 -24.30
N GLY A 173 -11.56 31.73 -24.25
CA GLY A 173 -11.47 32.78 -25.26
C GLY A 173 -10.17 33.56 -25.16
#